data_AF-A0A852ZRF6-F1
#
_entry.id   AF-A0A852ZRF6-F1
#
_cell.length_a   1.000
_cell.length_b   1.000
_cell.length_c   1.000
_cell.angle_alpha   90.00
_cell.angle_beta   90.00
_cell.angle_gamma   90.00
#
_symmetry.space_group_name_H-M   'P 1'
#
loop_
_entity.id
_entity.type
_entity.pdbx_description
1 polymer ?
#
loop_
_entity_poly.entity_id
_entity_poly.type
_entity_poly.pdbx_seq_one_letter_code
_entity_poly.pdbx_strand_id
1 'polypeptide(L)'
;METTDPIVFARAAAAALWSYDTRARTQQDHLQDLRAWLTGEDGVADEASVAAQVPGPVLWERMRDNGQYATAEVFEAHFPAAFTDALAADPGAITDAYVYAVTATGEQTIRWNGGGQGAEPRAVTLAVQCRPEQPCALVGVLPTVAP
;
A
#
# COMPACT_ATOMS: atom_id res chain seq x y z
N MET A 1 -6.49 -12.15 -0.96
CA MET A 1 -5.59 -12.57 -2.05
C MET A 1 -4.62 -13.57 -1.43
N GLU A 2 -4.48 -14.76 -2.02
CA GLU A 2 -3.60 -15.79 -1.47
C GLU A 2 -2.38 -15.95 -2.37
N THR A 3 -1.27 -15.33 -1.98
CA THR A 3 0.02 -15.44 -2.65
C THR A 3 1.12 -15.49 -1.60
N THR A 4 2.17 -16.25 -1.87
CA THR A 4 3.39 -16.33 -1.05
C THR A 4 4.53 -15.48 -1.64
N ASP A 5 4.29 -14.82 -2.78
CA ASP A 5 5.25 -13.95 -3.44
C ASP A 5 5.09 -12.49 -2.96
N PRO A 6 6.10 -11.90 -2.29
CA PRO A 6 6.04 -10.54 -1.76
C PRO A 6 5.89 -9.47 -2.86
N ILE A 7 6.44 -9.70 -4.06
CA ILE A 7 6.36 -8.76 -5.19
C ILE A 7 4.93 -8.75 -5.74
N VAL A 8 4.35 -9.93 -5.96
CA VAL A 8 2.95 -10.05 -6.39
C VAL A 8 2.01 -9.45 -5.35
N PHE A 9 2.27 -9.71 -4.06
CA PHE A 9 1.47 -9.15 -2.98
C PHE A 9 1.55 -7.61 -2.96
N ALA A 10 2.77 -7.06 -2.97
CA ALA A 10 3.00 -5.63 -2.90
C ALA A 10 2.33 -4.88 -4.05
N ARG A 11 2.36 -5.44 -5.27
CA ARG A 11 1.69 -4.86 -6.43
C ARG A 11 0.19 -4.70 -6.21
N ALA A 12 -0.46 -5.75 -5.70
CA ALA A 12 -1.91 -5.71 -5.45
C ALA A 12 -2.26 -4.80 -4.26
N ALA A 13 -1.46 -4.83 -3.19
CA ALA A 13 -1.64 -3.96 -2.03
C ALA A 13 -1.47 -2.48 -2.40
N ALA A 14 -0.46 -2.13 -3.22
CA ALA A 14 -0.27 -0.78 -3.72
C ALA A 14 -1.44 -0.32 -4.60
N ALA A 15 -1.97 -1.20 -5.46
CA ALA A 15 -3.16 -0.90 -6.26
C ALA A 15 -4.37 -0.58 -5.38
N ALA A 16 -4.58 -1.35 -4.31
CA ALA A 16 -5.64 -1.12 -3.34
C ALA A 16 -5.45 0.20 -2.57
N LEU A 17 -4.21 0.49 -2.16
CA LEU A 17 -3.85 1.72 -1.44
C LEU A 17 -4.08 2.99 -2.27
N TRP A 18 -3.86 2.91 -3.58
CA TRP A 18 -3.99 4.04 -4.51
C TRP A 18 -5.39 4.14 -5.14
N SER A 19 -6.27 3.16 -4.92
CA SER A 19 -7.62 3.16 -5.49
C SER A 19 -8.66 3.47 -4.41
N TYR A 20 -9.56 4.40 -4.70
CA TYR A 20 -10.66 4.73 -3.80
C TYR A 20 -11.88 5.26 -4.57
N ASP A 21 -13.08 5.10 -4.00
CA ASP A 21 -14.28 5.75 -4.50
C ASP A 21 -15.01 6.45 -3.35
N THR A 22 -14.80 7.76 -3.23
CA THR A 22 -15.40 8.56 -2.15
C THR A 22 -16.92 8.71 -2.31
N ARG A 23 -17.46 8.41 -3.50
CA ARG A 23 -18.90 8.49 -3.82
C ARG A 23 -19.67 7.32 -3.23
N ALA A 24 -19.02 6.16 -3.10
CA ALA A 24 -19.65 4.90 -2.73
C ALA A 24 -19.33 4.45 -1.30
N ARG A 25 -18.29 5.00 -0.67
CA ARG A 25 -17.77 4.56 0.62
C ARG A 25 -17.53 5.72 1.55
N THR A 26 -17.76 5.52 2.85
CA THR A 26 -17.24 6.44 3.85
C THR A 26 -15.72 6.28 3.98
N GLN A 27 -15.06 7.29 4.53
CA GLN A 27 -13.63 7.23 4.81
C GLN A 27 -13.28 6.06 5.74
N GLN A 28 -14.15 5.79 6.72
CA GLN A 28 -13.98 4.70 7.67
C GLN A 28 -14.12 3.33 7.00
N ASP A 29 -15.09 3.14 6.11
CA ASP A 29 -15.25 1.89 5.36
C ASP A 29 -14.01 1.61 4.50
N HIS A 30 -13.48 2.64 3.84
CA HIS A 30 -12.27 2.51 3.04
C HIS A 30 -11.04 2.16 3.89
N LEU A 31 -10.88 2.80 5.06
CA LEU A 31 -9.84 2.43 6.01
C LEU A 31 -9.97 0.98 6.49
N GLN A 32 -11.19 0.50 6.71
CA GLN A 32 -11.43 -0.89 7.10
C GLN A 32 -11.05 -1.86 5.98
N ASP A 33 -11.39 -1.53 4.73
CA ASP A 33 -11.00 -2.31 3.55
C ASP A 33 -9.46 -2.37 3.42
N LEU A 34 -8.74 -1.28 3.70
CA LEU A 34 -7.27 -1.26 3.70
C LEU A 34 -6.67 -2.05 4.87
N ARG A 35 -7.27 -1.97 6.06
CA ARG A 35 -6.83 -2.74 7.24
C ARG A 35 -6.95 -4.24 7.03
N ALA A 36 -7.86 -4.71 6.18
CA ALA A 36 -7.98 -6.12 5.83
C ALA A 36 -6.73 -6.69 5.09
N TRP A 37 -5.84 -5.82 4.61
CA TRP A 37 -4.55 -6.24 4.05
C TRP A 37 -3.48 -6.46 5.11
N LEU A 38 -3.64 -5.87 6.30
CA LEU A 38 -2.63 -5.93 7.35
C LEU A 38 -2.53 -7.34 7.94
N THR A 39 -1.33 -7.68 8.39
CA THR A 39 -1.09 -8.87 9.20
C THR A 39 -1.91 -8.81 10.47
N GLY A 40 -2.44 -9.96 10.89
CA GLY A 40 -3.11 -10.11 12.18
C GLY A 40 -2.15 -10.34 13.34
N GLU A 41 -0.83 -10.30 13.10
CA GLU A 41 0.18 -10.50 14.13
C GLU A 41 0.37 -9.24 14.99
N ASP A 42 0.06 -9.38 16.27
CA ASP A 42 0.20 -8.32 17.26
C ASP A 42 1.65 -7.84 17.36
N GLY A 43 1.82 -6.51 17.44
CA GLY A 43 3.13 -5.87 17.62
C GLY A 43 3.95 -5.69 16.34
N VAL A 44 3.46 -6.19 15.19
CA VAL A 44 4.11 -6.00 13.88
C VAL A 44 3.30 -5.06 12.99
N ALA A 45 1.96 -5.17 12.98
CA ALA A 45 1.10 -4.34 12.13
C ALA A 45 1.18 -2.83 12.45
N ASP A 46 1.56 -2.03 11.45
CA ASP A 46 1.56 -0.56 11.51
C ASP A 46 0.33 0.00 10.80
N GLU A 47 -0.82 -0.06 11.50
CA GLU A 47 -2.07 0.53 11.03
C GLU A 47 -1.97 2.03 10.74
N ALA A 48 -1.14 2.75 11.51
CA ALA A 48 -1.00 4.19 11.40
C ALA A 48 -0.37 4.59 10.07
N SER A 49 0.64 3.85 9.61
CA SER A 49 1.29 4.07 8.31
C SER A 49 0.33 3.92 7.12
N VAL A 50 -0.57 2.94 7.18
CA VAL A 50 -1.61 2.71 6.17
C VAL A 50 -2.66 3.82 6.23
N ALA A 51 -3.13 4.16 7.44
CA ALA A 51 -4.13 5.22 7.62
C ALA A 51 -3.62 6.59 7.16
N ALA A 52 -2.32 6.86 7.31
CA ALA A 52 -1.69 8.10 6.84
C ALA A 52 -1.73 8.27 5.31
N GLN A 53 -2.00 7.20 4.55
CA GLN A 53 -2.17 7.28 3.09
C GLN A 53 -3.57 7.72 2.67
N VAL A 54 -4.52 7.75 3.61
CA VAL A 54 -5.91 8.08 3.35
C VAL A 54 -6.19 9.53 3.75
N PRO A 55 -6.85 10.33 2.90
CA PRO A 55 -7.34 11.64 3.28
C PRO A 55 -8.16 11.62 4.58
N GLY A 56 -7.96 12.64 5.43
CA GLY A 56 -8.76 12.81 6.64
C GLY A 56 -10.26 12.97 6.33
N PRO A 57 -11.15 12.70 7.29
CA PRO A 57 -12.60 12.61 7.05
C PRO A 57 -13.19 13.87 6.42
N VAL A 58 -12.79 15.07 6.88
CA VAL A 58 -13.28 16.35 6.32
C VAL A 58 -12.89 16.51 4.85
N LEU A 59 -11.68 16.10 4.47
CA LEU A 59 -11.25 16.16 3.07
C LEU A 59 -11.97 15.09 2.24
N TRP A 60 -12.17 13.90 2.79
CA TRP A 60 -12.93 12.83 2.14
C TRP A 60 -14.36 13.26 1.79
N GLU A 61 -15.06 13.96 2.69
CA GLU A 61 -16.41 14.47 2.39
C GLU A 61 -16.40 15.49 1.26
N ARG A 62 -15.42 16.38 1.23
CA ARG A 62 -15.26 17.33 0.11
C ARG A 62 -14.93 16.64 -1.20
N MET A 63 -14.12 15.59 -1.16
CA MET A 63 -13.83 14.75 -2.33
C MET A 63 -15.11 14.07 -2.83
N ARG A 64 -15.94 13.55 -1.92
CA ARG A 64 -17.24 12.94 -2.22
C ARG A 64 -18.20 13.93 -2.86
N ASP A 65 -18.32 15.14 -2.31
CA ASP A 65 -19.18 16.19 -2.88
C ASP A 65 -18.74 16.59 -4.29
N ASN A 66 -17.44 16.52 -4.55
CA ASN A 66 -16.86 16.72 -5.89
C ASN A 66 -16.93 15.47 -6.79
N GLY A 67 -17.54 14.38 -6.34
CA GLY A 67 -17.64 13.14 -7.11
C GLY A 67 -16.30 12.47 -7.37
N GLN A 68 -15.32 12.66 -6.48
CA GLN A 68 -13.94 12.23 -6.73
C GLN A 68 -13.75 10.73 -6.51
N TYR A 69 -13.07 10.08 -7.45
CA TYR A 69 -12.61 8.70 -7.31
C TYR A 69 -11.27 8.52 -8.01
N ALA A 70 -10.50 7.54 -7.53
CA ALA A 70 -9.21 7.18 -8.10
C ALA A 70 -9.15 5.70 -8.45
N THR A 71 -8.53 5.43 -9.59
CA THR A 71 -8.14 4.08 -10.03
C THR A 71 -6.63 4.06 -10.17
N ALA A 72 -6.00 2.93 -9.87
CA ALA A 72 -4.55 2.80 -9.99
C ALA A 72 -4.14 1.65 -10.90
N GLU A 73 -3.05 1.87 -11.63
CA GLU A 73 -2.30 0.84 -12.33
C GLU A 73 -0.89 0.77 -11.75
N VAL A 74 -0.45 -0.42 -11.38
CA VAL A 74 0.90 -0.64 -10.86
C VAL A 74 1.74 -1.30 -11.95
N PHE A 75 2.80 -0.64 -12.39
CA PHE A 75 3.61 -1.09 -13.52
C PHE A 75 4.66 -2.11 -13.08
N GLU A 76 5.30 -1.88 -11.94
CA GLU A 76 6.37 -2.72 -11.42
C GLU A 76 6.37 -2.76 -9.89
N ALA A 77 6.97 -3.81 -9.34
CA ALA A 77 7.35 -3.90 -7.94
C ALA A 77 8.68 -4.66 -7.82
N HIS A 78 9.57 -4.21 -6.94
CA HIS A 78 10.90 -4.79 -6.76
C HIS A 78 11.42 -4.59 -5.33
N PHE A 79 12.40 -5.39 -4.93
CA PHE A 79 13.14 -5.15 -3.69
C PHE A 79 14.08 -3.95 -3.87
N PRO A 80 14.08 -2.94 -2.98
CA PRO A 80 15.03 -1.83 -3.05
C PRO A 80 16.47 -2.34 -3.00
N ALA A 81 17.39 -1.71 -3.74
CA ALA A 81 18.81 -2.09 -3.75
C ALA A 81 19.42 -2.10 -2.32
N ALA A 82 19.10 -1.08 -1.51
CA ALA A 82 19.56 -1.02 -0.11
C ALA A 82 19.05 -2.20 0.74
N PHE A 83 17.84 -2.71 0.46
CA PHE A 83 17.30 -3.88 1.14
C PHE A 83 18.02 -5.15 0.69
N THR A 84 18.28 -5.31 -0.61
CA THR A 84 19.04 -6.45 -1.12
C THR A 84 20.48 -6.46 -0.61
N ASP A 85 21.11 -5.29 -0.48
CA ASP A 85 22.47 -5.16 0.07
C ASP A 85 22.51 -5.53 1.56
N ALA A 86 21.55 -5.02 2.34
CA ALA A 86 21.41 -5.37 3.76
C ALA A 86 21.17 -6.87 3.95
N LEU A 87 20.31 -7.47 3.12
CA LEU A 87 20.05 -8.91 3.16
C LEU A 87 21.27 -9.75 2.76
N ALA A 88 22.05 -9.29 1.78
CA ALA A 88 23.30 -9.96 1.39
C ALA A 88 24.36 -9.88 2.50
N ALA A 89 24.37 -8.78 3.27
CA ALA A 89 25.28 -8.59 4.40
C ALA A 89 24.87 -9.41 5.64
N ASP A 90 23.57 -9.54 5.91
CA ASP A 90 23.02 -10.35 7.00
C ASP A 90 21.75 -11.10 6.57
N PRO A 91 21.88 -12.31 5.99
CA PRO A 91 20.75 -13.13 5.57
C PRO A 91 19.77 -13.49 6.71
N GLY A 92 20.23 -13.47 7.96
CA GLY A 92 19.42 -13.77 9.14
C GLY A 92 18.49 -12.63 9.55
N ALA A 93 18.72 -11.40 9.08
CA ALA A 93 17.93 -10.24 9.47
C ALA A 93 16.43 -10.35 9.10
N ILE A 94 16.08 -11.15 8.08
CA ILE A 94 14.67 -11.40 7.69
C ILE A 94 14.05 -12.52 8.53
N THR A 95 14.83 -13.42 9.12
CA THR A 95 14.28 -14.67 9.69
C THR A 95 13.42 -14.49 10.93
N ASP A 96 13.50 -13.33 11.61
CA ASP A 96 12.73 -13.07 12.83
C ASP A 96 11.27 -12.73 12.54
N ALA A 97 10.98 -11.98 11.48
CA ALA A 97 9.63 -11.50 11.18
C ALA A 97 9.14 -11.84 9.76
N TYR A 98 10.00 -12.38 8.89
CA TYR A 98 9.72 -12.66 7.48
C TYR A 98 9.20 -11.44 6.71
N VAL A 99 9.73 -10.26 7.03
CA VAL A 99 9.29 -8.98 6.45
C VAL A 99 10.23 -8.55 5.32
N TYR A 100 9.65 -8.28 4.16
CA TYR A 100 10.33 -7.84 2.95
C TYR A 100 9.93 -6.42 2.62
N ALA A 101 10.91 -5.54 2.38
CA ALA A 101 10.64 -4.22 1.82
C ALA A 101 10.47 -4.34 0.30
N VAL A 102 9.32 -3.93 -0.24
CA VAL A 102 9.04 -3.97 -1.67
C VAL A 102 8.59 -2.59 -2.13
N THR A 103 9.31 -1.99 -3.09
CA THR A 103 8.91 -0.74 -3.74
C THR A 103 8.05 -1.06 -4.95
N ALA A 104 6.84 -0.51 -4.98
CA ALA A 104 5.95 -0.55 -6.12
C ALA A 104 5.88 0.83 -6.79
N THR A 105 5.89 0.87 -8.12
CA THR A 105 5.69 2.09 -8.90
C THR A 105 4.55 1.91 -9.90
N GLY A 106 3.83 3.00 -10.15
CA GLY A 106 2.61 2.98 -10.94
C GLY A 106 2.08 4.37 -11.23
N GLU A 107 0.82 4.41 -11.63
CA GLU A 107 0.06 5.63 -11.89
C GLU A 107 -1.28 5.56 -11.18
N GLN A 108 -1.68 6.69 -10.58
CA GLN A 108 -3.02 6.90 -10.06
C GLN A 108 -3.76 7.87 -10.97
N THR A 109 -4.89 7.44 -11.51
CA THR A 109 -5.81 8.31 -12.25
C THR A 109 -6.93 8.76 -11.33
N ILE A 110 -7.04 10.06 -11.11
CA ILE A 110 -8.06 10.72 -10.29
C ILE A 110 -9.07 11.40 -11.22
N ARG A 111 -10.36 11.24 -10.94
CA ARG A 111 -11.45 11.87 -11.69
C ARG A 111 -12.42 12.56 -10.74
N TRP A 112 -13.06 13.63 -11.18
CA TRP A 112 -14.07 14.37 -10.41
C TRP A 112 -15.14 15.00 -11.33
N ASN A 113 -16.18 15.56 -10.73
CA ASN A 113 -17.30 16.20 -11.42
C ASN A 113 -16.84 17.33 -12.36
N GLY A 114 -17.58 17.52 -13.45
CA GLY A 114 -17.25 18.53 -14.47
C GLY A 114 -16.23 18.06 -15.51
N GLY A 115 -15.88 16.76 -15.53
CA GLY A 115 -15.00 16.16 -16.54
C GLY A 115 -13.50 16.35 -16.28
N GLY A 116 -13.12 16.81 -15.08
CA GLY A 116 -11.73 16.91 -14.69
C GLY A 116 -11.11 15.54 -14.42
N GLN A 117 -9.89 15.34 -14.92
CA GLN A 117 -9.07 14.17 -14.65
C GLN A 117 -7.62 14.59 -14.43
N GLY A 118 -6.93 13.86 -13.56
CA GLY A 118 -5.48 13.94 -13.35
C GLY A 118 -4.89 12.54 -13.32
N ALA A 119 -3.69 12.39 -13.85
CA ALA A 119 -2.91 11.16 -13.76
C ALA A 119 -1.57 11.51 -13.11
N GLU A 120 -1.23 10.82 -12.03
CA GLU A 120 -0.05 11.11 -11.23
C GLU A 120 0.80 9.86 -11.07
N PRO A 121 2.11 9.91 -11.37
CA PRO A 121 3.00 8.82 -11.04
C PRO A 121 3.06 8.62 -9.52
N ARG A 122 3.04 7.36 -9.09
CA ARG A 122 3.10 6.96 -7.68
C ARG A 122 4.24 5.99 -7.46
N ALA A 123 4.88 6.12 -6.31
CA ALA A 123 5.80 5.14 -5.78
C ALA A 123 5.52 4.94 -4.29
N VAL A 124 5.59 3.71 -3.81
CA VAL A 124 5.42 3.38 -2.39
C VAL A 124 6.31 2.21 -2.03
N THR A 125 6.91 2.23 -0.84
CA THR A 125 7.62 1.08 -0.29
C THR A 125 6.76 0.44 0.78
N LEU A 126 6.41 -0.83 0.59
CA LEU A 126 5.59 -1.61 1.51
C LEU A 126 6.46 -2.57 2.30
N ALA A 127 6.17 -2.73 3.58
CA ALA A 127 6.69 -3.84 4.37
C ALA A 127 5.70 -5.01 4.25
N VAL A 128 6.14 -6.12 3.65
CA VAL A 128 5.30 -7.29 3.36
C VAL A 128 5.81 -8.48 4.14
N GLN A 129 4.98 -9.05 5.00
CA GLN A 129 5.30 -10.27 5.73
C GLN A 129 4.92 -11.50 4.88
N CYS A 130 5.87 -12.37 4.56
CA CYS A 130 5.63 -13.62 3.84
C CYS A 130 6.31 -14.77 4.58
N ARG A 131 5.57 -15.46 5.45
CA ARG A 131 6.07 -16.65 6.17
C ARG A 131 6.07 -17.87 5.23
N PRO A 132 6.92 -18.88 5.48
CA PRO A 132 6.90 -20.12 4.72
C PRO A 132 5.49 -20.73 4.74
N GLU A 133 4.99 -21.10 3.55
CA GLU A 133 3.70 -21.79 3.35
C GLU A 133 2.46 -21.00 3.81
N GLN A 134 2.58 -19.70 4.08
CA GLN A 134 1.47 -18.84 4.47
C GLN A 134 1.29 -17.70 3.47
N PRO A 135 0.04 -17.30 3.18
CA PRO A 135 -0.22 -16.10 2.39
C PRO A 135 0.50 -14.88 2.98
N CYS A 136 1.05 -14.05 2.11
CA CYS A 136 1.64 -12.78 2.51
C CYS A 136 0.58 -11.85 3.11
N ALA A 137 1.01 -10.98 4.01
CA ALA A 137 0.21 -9.92 4.60
C ALA A 137 1.00 -8.61 4.65
N LEU A 138 0.29 -7.48 4.70
CA LEU A 138 0.90 -6.17 4.80
C LEU A 138 1.30 -5.90 6.25
N VAL A 139 2.52 -5.45 6.48
CA VAL A 139 2.93 -4.95 7.80
C VAL A 139 2.61 -3.46 7.90
N GLY A 140 2.92 -2.70 6.86
CA GLY A 140 2.68 -1.27 6.81
C GLY A 140 3.31 -0.63 5.58
N VAL A 141 3.24 0.70 5.54
CA VAL A 141 3.87 1.54 4.52
C VAL A 141 5.14 2.13 5.11
N LEU A 142 6.29 1.84 4.49
CA LEU A 142 7.55 2.38 4.93
C LEU A 142 7.65 3.87 4.52
N PRO A 143 8.22 4.73 5.38
CA PRO A 143 8.39 6.13 5.06
C PRO A 143 9.22 6.29 3.79
N THR A 144 8.78 7.17 2.90
CA THR A 144 9.58 7.60 1.75
C THR A 144 10.66 8.55 2.24
N VAL A 145 11.76 8.01 2.79
CA VAL A 145 12.99 8.80 2.95
C VAL A 145 13.65 8.90 1.58
N ALA A 146 13.29 9.95 0.84
CA ALA A 146 14.17 10.44 -0.20
C ALA A 146 15.49 10.89 0.47
N PRO A 147 16.67 10.53 -0.06
CA PRO A 147 17.94 11.07 0.42
C PRO A 147 18.02 12.60 0.25
#